data_AF-A0A659UFB5-F1
#
_entry.id   AF-A0A659UFB5-F1
#
_cell.length_a   1.000
_cell.length_b   1.000
_cell.length_c   1.000
_cell.angle_alpha   90.00
_cell.angle_beta   90.00
_cell.angle_gamma   90.00
#
_symmetry.space_group_name_H-M   'P 1'
#
loop_
_entity.id
_entity.type
_entity.pdbx_description
1 polymer ?
#
loop_
_entity_poly.entity_id
_entity_poly.type
_entity_poly.pdbx_seq_one_letter_code
_entity_poly.pdbx_strand_id
1 'polypeptide(L)'
;HILAGHKLTKIAKIAGCFGRTYDSAEEHDAYFLASATLLPRDPIKRMVSGGKSAPEIASFFGTSPELVEYRIKRLGLWRDHIGKKVSLAKP
;
A
#
# COMPACT_ATOMS: atom_id res chain seq x y z
N HIS A 1 11.10 -13.59 1.19
CA HIS A 1 9.78 -14.15 1.60
C HIS A 1 9.70 -15.65 1.24
N ILE A 2 9.37 -16.54 2.19
CA ILE A 2 9.32 -18.01 1.96
C ILE A 2 8.21 -18.40 0.97
N LEU A 3 7.09 -17.65 0.95
CA LEU A 3 5.96 -17.90 0.04
C LEU A 3 6.20 -17.48 -1.43
N ALA A 4 7.28 -16.76 -1.74
CA ALA A 4 7.54 -16.20 -3.08
C ALA A 4 8.71 -16.86 -3.83
N GLY A 5 9.28 -17.96 -3.32
CA GLY A 5 10.42 -18.63 -3.98
C GLY A 5 11.73 -17.84 -3.93
N HIS A 6 11.86 -16.85 -3.04
CA HIS A 6 13.10 -16.11 -2.87
C HIS A 6 14.15 -17.02 -2.21
N LYS A 7 15.38 -16.99 -2.77
CA LYS A 7 16.53 -17.75 -2.26
C LYS A 7 16.79 -17.35 -0.80
N LEU A 8 16.80 -18.33 0.10
CA LEU A 8 17.02 -18.13 1.54
C LEU A 8 18.27 -17.27 1.77
N THR A 9 18.10 -16.15 2.48
CA THR A 9 19.21 -15.28 2.88
C THR A 9 20.15 -16.07 3.80
N LYS A 10 21.41 -16.21 3.37
CA LYS A 10 22.45 -16.89 4.14
C LYS A 10 22.75 -16.07 5.39
N ILE A 11 22.67 -16.70 6.56
CA ILE A 11 23.18 -16.15 7.81
C ILE A 11 24.71 -16.14 7.69
N ALA A 12 25.30 -15.01 7.30
CA ALA A 12 26.73 -14.80 7.38
C ALA A 12 27.07 -14.32 8.81
N LYS A 13 27.89 -15.10 9.50
CA LYS A 13 28.34 -14.83 10.87
C LYS A 13 29.38 -13.72 10.83
N ILE A 14 29.01 -12.49 11.19
CA ILE A 14 29.94 -11.38 11.40
C ILE A 14 29.90 -11.01 12.89
N ALA A 15 31.01 -11.27 13.58
CA ALA A 15 31.39 -10.66 14.86
C ALA A 15 30.28 -10.54 15.94
N GLY A 16 29.61 -11.64 16.30
CA GLY A 16 28.90 -11.76 17.58
C GLY A 16 27.54 -11.06 17.71
N CYS A 17 26.96 -10.51 16.65
CA CYS A 17 25.64 -9.90 16.69
C CYS A 17 24.79 -10.30 15.46
N PHE A 18 23.53 -10.68 15.68
CA PHE A 18 22.59 -11.03 14.61
C PHE A 18 21.98 -9.74 14.01
N GLY A 19 22.65 -9.14 13.04
CA GLY A 19 22.09 -8.04 12.25
C GLY A 19 21.33 -8.57 11.04
N ARG A 20 20.01 -8.29 10.94
CA ARG A 20 19.29 -8.41 9.67
C ARG A 20 19.83 -7.32 8.74
N THR A 21 20.38 -7.68 7.58
CA THR A 21 20.68 -6.72 6.52
C THR A 21 19.37 -6.12 6.04
N TYR A 22 19.17 -4.84 6.34
CA TYR A 22 18.07 -4.03 5.84
C TYR A 22 18.20 -3.93 4.32
N ASP A 23 17.32 -4.60 3.58
CA ASP A 23 17.20 -4.43 2.13
C ASP A 23 15.90 -3.67 1.84
N SER A 24 16.05 -2.44 1.35
CA SER A 24 14.93 -1.55 0.99
C SER A 24 13.99 -2.13 -0.08
N ALA A 25 14.45 -3.08 -0.89
CA ALA A 25 13.61 -3.76 -1.87
C ALA A 25 12.69 -4.80 -1.21
N GLU A 26 13.18 -5.54 -0.22
CA GLU A 26 12.36 -6.50 0.54
C GLU A 26 11.25 -5.80 1.35
N GLU A 27 11.51 -4.59 1.85
CA GLU A 27 10.52 -3.77 2.55
C GLU A 27 9.40 -3.29 1.61
N HIS A 28 9.72 -2.89 0.38
CA HIS A 28 8.72 -2.45 -0.59
C HIS A 28 7.77 -3.59 -0.99
N ASP A 29 8.31 -4.80 -1.19
CA ASP A 29 7.51 -5.98 -1.51
C ASP A 29 6.62 -6.39 -0.34
N ALA A 30 7.14 -6.34 0.90
CA ALA A 30 6.35 -6.60 2.09
C ALA A 30 5.21 -5.58 2.27
N TYR A 31 5.49 -4.30 2.04
CA TYR A 31 4.50 -3.22 2.11
C TYR A 31 3.43 -3.35 1.03
N PHE A 32 3.84 -3.72 -0.20
CA PHE A 32 2.92 -4.01 -1.29
C PHE A 32 2.01 -5.21 -0.96
N LEU A 33 2.58 -6.32 -0.50
CA LEU A 33 1.84 -7.52 -0.12
C LEU A 33 0.85 -7.26 1.02
N ALA A 34 1.28 -6.56 2.06
CA ALA A 34 0.43 -6.16 3.17
C ALA A 34 -0.73 -5.28 2.69
N SER A 35 -0.46 -4.29 1.84
CA SER A 35 -1.50 -3.43 1.26
C SER A 35 -2.48 -4.22 0.39
N ALA A 36 -2.02 -5.23 -0.36
CA ALA A 36 -2.88 -6.02 -1.22
C ALA A 36 -3.79 -6.97 -0.45
N THR A 37 -3.32 -7.46 0.69
CA THR A 37 -4.04 -8.40 1.56
C THR A 37 -5.08 -7.68 2.42
N LEU A 38 -4.70 -6.54 3.02
CA LEU A 38 -5.58 -5.77 3.90
C LEU A 38 -6.55 -4.86 3.16
N LEU A 39 -6.23 -4.47 1.93
CA LEU A 39 -7.02 -3.52 1.14
C LEU A 39 -7.39 -4.14 -0.22
N PRO A 40 -8.43 -4.98 -0.28
CA PRO A 40 -8.87 -5.64 -1.51
C PRO A 40 -9.34 -4.61 -2.54
N ARG A 41 -9.10 -4.90 -3.82
CA ARG A 41 -9.32 -3.95 -4.92
C ARG A 41 -10.76 -3.45 -5.02
N ASP A 42 -11.74 -4.36 -5.05
CA ASP A 42 -13.14 -3.98 -5.30
C ASP A 42 -13.77 -3.15 -4.17
N PRO A 43 -13.57 -3.48 -2.88
CA PRO A 43 -13.97 -2.62 -1.76
C PRO A 43 -13.36 -1.23 -1.84
N ILE A 44 -12.04 -1.13 -2.07
CA ILE A 44 -11.35 0.17 -2.16
C ILE A 44 -11.90 0.98 -3.34
N LYS A 45 -12.09 0.35 -4.51
CA LYS A 45 -12.69 1.01 -5.67
C LYS A 45 -14.07 1.57 -5.35
N ARG A 46 -14.95 0.77 -4.73
CA ARG A 46 -16.30 1.21 -4.35
C ARG A 46 -16.27 2.38 -3.37
N MET A 47 -15.41 2.32 -2.35
CA MET A 47 -15.30 3.39 -1.35
C MET A 47 -14.75 4.69 -1.96
N VAL A 48 -13.71 4.60 -2.80
CA VAL A 48 -13.15 5.76 -3.51
C VAL A 48 -14.17 6.36 -4.46
N SER A 49 -14.87 5.54 -5.27
CA SER A 49 -15.96 6.02 -6.14
C SER A 49 -17.15 6.59 -5.37
N GLY A 50 -17.37 6.13 -4.13
CA GLY A 50 -18.34 6.70 -3.19
C GLY A 50 -17.89 7.98 -2.49
N GLY A 51 -16.72 8.53 -2.85
CA GLY A 51 -16.20 9.78 -2.29
C GLY A 51 -15.59 9.66 -0.90
N LYS A 52 -15.29 8.44 -0.42
CA LYS A 52 -14.65 8.24 0.89
C LYS A 52 -13.19 8.68 0.86
N SER A 53 -12.80 9.41 1.90
CA SER A 53 -11.43 9.88 2.10
C SER A 53 -10.51 8.74 2.58
N ALA A 54 -9.19 8.89 2.40
CA ALA A 54 -8.22 7.91 2.85
C ALA A 54 -8.31 7.60 4.36
N PRO A 55 -8.48 8.59 5.26
CA PRO A 55 -8.67 8.29 6.69
C PRO A 55 -9.97 7.55 7.01
N GLU A 56 -11.08 7.81 6.28
CA GLU A 56 -12.32 7.03 6.47
C GLU A 56 -12.15 5.58 6.03
N ILE A 57 -11.48 5.35 4.89
CA ILE A 57 -11.17 4.01 4.40
C ILE A 57 -10.22 3.30 5.37
N ALA A 58 -9.21 4.00 5.88
CA ALA A 58 -8.26 3.46 6.84
C ALA A 58 -8.93 3.03 8.15
N SER A 59 -9.84 3.86 8.67
CA SER A 59 -10.63 3.52 9.86
C SER A 59 -11.50 2.29 9.64
N PHE A 60 -12.07 2.11 8.44
CA PHE A 60 -12.88 0.93 8.11
C PHE A 60 -12.06 -0.37 8.04
N PHE A 61 -10.85 -0.32 7.48
CA PHE A 61 -9.98 -1.49 7.35
C PHE A 61 -9.03 -1.71 8.54
N GLY A 62 -9.03 -0.80 9.53
CA GLY A 62 -8.10 -0.84 10.67
C GLY A 62 -6.64 -0.64 10.28
N THR A 63 -6.39 0.17 9.24
CA THR A 63 -5.04 0.44 8.72
C THR A 63 -4.65 1.90 8.89
N SER A 64 -3.45 2.27 8.47
CA SER A 64 -3.03 3.67 8.42
C SER A 64 -3.50 4.36 7.12
N PRO A 65 -3.77 5.68 7.13
CA PRO A 65 -4.13 6.43 5.93
C PRO A 65 -3.07 6.35 4.82
N GLU A 66 -1.79 6.31 5.18
CA GLU A 66 -0.66 6.22 4.23
C GLU A 66 -0.68 4.91 3.45
N LEU A 67 -1.01 3.80 4.12
CA LEU A 67 -1.15 2.48 3.47
C LEU A 67 -2.32 2.49 2.46
N VAL A 68 -3.41 3.17 2.82
CA VAL A 68 -4.57 3.36 1.94
C VAL A 68 -4.21 4.21 0.72
N GLU A 69 -3.53 5.35 0.91
CA GLU A 69 -3.09 6.19 -0.21
C GLU A 69 -2.13 5.44 -1.14
N TYR A 70 -1.17 4.70 -0.58
CA TYR A 70 -0.27 3.86 -1.35
C TYR A 70 -1.06 2.87 -2.20
N ARG A 71 -2.07 2.21 -1.61
CA ARG A 71 -2.95 1.28 -2.33
C ARG A 71 -3.75 1.96 -3.44
N ILE A 72 -4.36 3.11 -3.17
CA ILE A 72 -5.13 3.89 -4.15
C ILE A 72 -4.25 4.28 -5.34
N LYS A 73 -3.01 4.71 -5.08
CA LYS A 73 -2.01 5.02 -6.12
C LYS A 73 -1.67 3.77 -6.94
N ARG A 74 -1.43 2.61 -6.28
CA ARG A 74 -1.14 1.33 -6.96
C ARG A 74 -2.31 0.80 -7.80
N LEU A 75 -3.56 1.11 -7.43
CA LEU A 75 -4.76 0.74 -8.18
C LEU A 75 -5.11 1.73 -9.30
N GLY A 76 -4.35 2.83 -9.45
CA GLY A 76 -4.63 3.87 -10.44
C GLY A 76 -5.87 4.72 -10.12
N LEU A 77 -6.36 4.68 -8.88
CA LEU A 77 -7.61 5.35 -8.46
C LEU A 77 -7.37 6.76 -7.91
N TRP A 78 -6.13 7.26 -7.98
CA TRP A 78 -5.76 8.54 -7.38
C TRP A 78 -6.57 9.72 -7.92
N ARG A 79 -6.90 9.72 -9.21
CA ARG A 79 -7.70 10.79 -9.84
C ARG A 79 -9.13 10.84 -9.32
N ASP A 80 -9.72 9.66 -9.07
CA ASP A 80 -11.06 9.55 -8.50
C ASP A 80 -11.04 9.95 -7.02
N HIS A 81 -9.94 9.64 -6.33
CA HIS A 81 -9.76 9.92 -4.91
C HIS A 81 -9.59 11.41 -4.59
N ILE A 82 -8.76 12.14 -5.35
CA ILE A 82 -8.54 13.59 -5.14
C ILE A 82 -9.66 14.47 -5.73
N GLY A 83 -10.59 13.84 -6.47
CA GLY A 83 -11.64 14.49 -7.22
C GLY A 83 -11.12 15.20 -8.49
N LYS A 84 -11.90 15.13 -9.58
CA LYS A 84 -11.79 16.11 -10.65
C LYS A 84 -12.24 17.47 -10.11
N LYS A 85 -11.31 18.31 -9.61
CA LYS A 85 -11.48 19.76 -9.68
C LYS A 85 -11.30 20.22 -11.13
N VAL A 86 -12.20 19.79 -12.03
CA VAL A 86 -12.39 20.48 -13.30
C VAL A 86 -13.61 21.36 -13.08
N SER A 87 -13.37 22.56 -12.57
CA SER A 87 -14.33 23.65 -12.63
C SER A 87 -14.65 23.88 -14.10
N LEU A 88 -15.80 23.39 -14.56
CA LEU A 88 -16.40 23.87 -15.79
C LEU A 88 -16.73 25.34 -15.55
N ALA A 89 -15.86 26.23 -16.03
CA ALA A 89 -16.21 27.64 -16.18
C ALA A 89 -17.45 27.67 -17.06
N LYS A 90 -18.57 28.12 -16.48
CA LYS A 90 -19.84 28.24 -17.18
C LYS A 90 -19.69 29.39 -18.20
N PRO A 91 -20.02 29.19 -19.50
CA PRO A 91 -20.08 30.27 -20.47
C PRO A 91 -21.20 31.25 -20.15
#